data_AF-A0AAU7LN52-F1
#
_entry.id   AF-A0AAU7LN52-F1
#
_cell.length_a   1.000
_cell.length_b   1.000
_cell.length_c   1.000
_cell.angle_alpha   90.00
_cell.angle_beta   90.00
_cell.angle_gamma   90.00
#
_symmetry.space_group_name_H-M   'P 1'
#
loop_
_entity.id
_entity.type
_entity.pdbx_description
1 polymer ?
#
loop_
_entity_poly.entity_id
_entity_poly.type
_entity_poly.pdbx_seq_one_letter_code
_entity_poly.pdbx_strand_id
1 'polypeptide(L)'
;MTKSLTSLWLKNLRRVGKVQQAQGRKLFKSLLTPVVRAPVAKRAKAAKTIRPITLKNIKAVKTTVVKAAKPRRKPAAAPAQPAASVLPLLPGSWKKSFFTLPGTGLAPARRMLYWLYLPSVLSKEPRPLVVMLHGCKQTATDFAASTRMNQLAERKGFAVLYPQQSVATDSNRCWHWYRRATQQGQGDVELIAEMIKQVQARHRLDTSRTYVAGLSAGAGLAAILALRHPRLIAAAGLHSAPVYGTSDSALGGFQAMQQGAGIKHPEAVREFTDVQMKFPGMPVMLIQGKTDPVVRRVNVDHLTAQFALVDAPFITSTEPVVRSYAGRSTGRSPRRAYKTATYYAGRKPMVMKCEIDLLGHAWSGGEGSLDYSAPEGPDATLLMWNFFSRQQRLQSVPGVM
;
A
#
# COMPACT_ATOMS: atom_id res chain seq x y z
N MET A 1 34.17 15.86 31.34
CA MET A 1 32.78 16.31 31.18
C MET A 1 32.13 15.53 30.03
N THR A 2 31.47 14.41 30.33
CA THR A 2 30.87 13.48 29.35
C THR A 2 29.35 13.43 29.54
N LYS A 3 28.66 14.47 29.06
CA LYS A 3 27.19 14.48 28.91
C LYS A 3 26.86 14.85 27.46
N SER A 4 27.04 13.91 26.53
CA SER A 4 26.77 14.15 25.11
C SER A 4 26.47 12.83 24.40
N LEU A 5 25.63 12.88 23.35
CA LEU A 5 25.22 11.82 22.43
C LEU A 5 23.97 10.99 22.81
N THR A 6 23.87 10.37 23.99
CA THR A 6 22.70 9.53 24.35
C THR A 6 21.39 10.34 24.46
N SER A 7 21.44 11.54 25.02
CA SER A 7 20.24 12.39 25.20
C SER A 7 19.74 13.02 23.90
N LEU A 8 20.63 13.28 22.92
CA LEU A 8 20.25 13.74 21.58
C LEU A 8 19.63 12.61 20.75
N TRP A 9 20.16 11.39 20.87
CA TRP A 9 19.61 10.20 20.19
C TRP A 9 18.20 9.85 20.70
N LEU A 10 17.98 9.88 22.03
CA LEU A 10 16.67 9.71 22.65
C LEU A 10 15.66 10.80 22.28
N LYS A 11 16.10 12.06 22.15
CA LYS A 11 15.23 13.16 21.72
C LYS A 11 14.81 13.03 20.26
N ASN A 12 15.71 12.58 19.38
CA ASN A 12 15.40 12.35 17.97
C ASN A 12 14.47 11.13 17.78
N LEU A 13 14.67 10.04 18.52
CA LEU A 13 13.74 8.91 18.55
C LEU A 13 12.33 9.29 19.02
N ARG A 14 12.23 10.11 20.07
CA ARG A 14 10.94 10.65 20.54
C ARG A 14 10.27 11.57 19.51
N ARG A 15 11.06 12.31 18.71
CA ARG A 15 10.55 13.19 17.64
C ARG A 15 10.03 12.39 16.45
N VAL A 16 10.76 11.35 16.03
CA VAL A 16 10.35 10.41 14.97
C VAL A 16 9.07 9.67 15.40
N GLY A 17 9.00 9.19 16.65
CA GLY A 17 7.78 8.55 17.19
C GLY A 17 6.56 9.47 17.23
N LYS A 18 6.73 10.77 17.52
CA LYS A 18 5.63 11.75 17.53
C LYS A 18 5.14 12.12 16.13
N VAL A 19 6.04 12.22 15.15
CA VAL A 19 5.67 12.44 13.73
C VAL A 19 4.94 11.22 13.16
N GLN A 20 5.39 10.01 13.51
CA GLN A 20 4.76 8.74 13.11
C GLN A 20 3.38 8.51 13.76
N GLN A 21 3.20 8.86 15.05
CA GLN A 21 1.88 8.83 15.70
C GLN A 21 0.88 9.84 15.09
N ALA A 22 1.36 11.02 14.68
CA ALA A 22 0.53 12.01 14.01
C ALA A 22 0.09 11.56 12.61
N GLN A 23 0.95 10.83 11.88
CA GLN A 23 0.61 10.23 10.59
C GLN A 23 -0.45 9.11 10.73
N GLY A 24 -0.32 8.23 11.74
CA GLY A 24 -1.34 7.19 12.04
C GLY A 24 -2.71 7.78 12.38
N ARG A 25 -2.76 8.84 13.19
CA ARG A 25 -4.03 9.58 13.49
C ARG A 25 -4.63 10.27 12.26
N LYS A 26 -3.79 10.81 11.36
CA LYS A 26 -4.24 11.38 10.08
C LYS A 26 -4.73 10.32 9.09
N LEU A 27 -4.23 9.08 9.18
CA LEU A 27 -4.71 7.94 8.37
C LEU A 27 -6.02 7.35 8.93
N PHE A 28 -6.16 7.33 10.26
CA PHE A 28 -7.42 6.96 10.93
C PHE A 28 -8.58 7.87 10.54
N LYS A 29 -8.35 9.20 10.52
CA LYS A 29 -9.37 10.15 10.03
C LYS A 29 -9.76 9.92 8.57
N SER A 30 -8.85 9.47 7.71
CA SER A 30 -9.16 9.18 6.30
C SER A 30 -9.97 7.91 6.07
N LEU A 31 -9.90 6.95 6.99
CA LEU A 31 -10.72 5.73 6.93
C LEU A 31 -12.15 5.99 7.42
N LEU A 32 -12.35 7.01 8.25
CA LEU A 32 -13.64 7.33 8.88
C LEU A 32 -14.45 8.42 8.17
N THR A 33 -13.93 9.06 7.12
CA THR A 33 -14.72 10.06 6.38
C THR A 33 -15.86 9.38 5.61
N PRO A 34 -17.13 9.68 5.93
CA PRO A 34 -18.24 9.14 5.17
C PRO A 34 -18.24 9.73 3.75
N VAL A 35 -18.70 8.93 2.79
CA VAL A 35 -18.96 9.36 1.41
C VAL A 35 -19.96 10.51 1.45
N VAL A 36 -19.62 11.64 0.85
CA VAL A 36 -20.57 12.74 0.62
C VAL A 36 -21.65 12.22 -0.33
N ARG A 37 -22.84 11.90 0.20
CA ARG A 37 -24.04 11.75 -0.62
C ARG A 37 -24.38 13.10 -1.23
N ALA A 38 -24.73 13.10 -2.53
CA ALA A 38 -25.23 14.28 -3.22
C ALA A 38 -26.41 14.92 -2.44
N PRO A 39 -26.51 16.26 -2.39
CA PRO A 39 -27.52 16.91 -1.57
C PRO A 39 -28.91 16.70 -2.17
N VAL A 40 -29.76 16.00 -1.44
CA VAL A 40 -31.22 16.02 -1.65
C VAL A 40 -31.74 17.37 -1.16
N ALA A 41 -32.42 18.11 -2.05
CA ALA A 41 -33.01 19.40 -1.75
C ALA A 41 -33.97 19.30 -0.54
N LYS A 42 -33.75 20.13 0.49
CA LYS A 42 -34.68 20.30 1.61
C LYS A 42 -35.19 21.74 1.66
N ARG A 43 -36.52 21.86 1.62
CA ARG A 43 -37.33 23.07 1.83
C ARG A 43 -36.99 23.75 3.16
N ALA A 44 -36.92 25.08 3.11
CA ALA A 44 -36.69 25.94 4.26
C ALA A 44 -37.90 25.98 5.21
N LYS A 45 -37.64 25.96 6.52
CA LYS A 45 -38.55 26.48 7.55
C LYS A 45 -37.79 27.47 8.45
N ALA A 46 -38.39 28.63 8.64
CA ALA A 46 -37.85 29.78 9.35
C ALA A 46 -37.84 29.57 10.88
N ALA A 47 -36.80 30.05 11.55
CA ALA A 47 -36.75 30.21 13.00
C ALA A 47 -36.39 31.67 13.33
N LYS A 48 -37.21 32.28 14.19
CA LYS A 48 -37.18 33.70 14.59
C LYS A 48 -36.00 33.99 15.53
N THR A 49 -35.37 35.13 15.30
CA THR A 49 -34.26 35.71 16.07
C THR A 49 -34.78 36.54 17.24
N ILE A 50 -34.23 36.34 18.44
CA ILE A 50 -34.46 37.19 19.62
C ILE A 50 -33.23 38.09 19.81
N ARG A 51 -33.46 39.39 20.03
CA ARG A 51 -32.45 40.46 20.18
C ARG A 51 -31.83 40.50 21.59
N PRO A 52 -30.58 40.98 21.75
CA PRO A 52 -29.92 41.09 23.05
C PRO A 52 -30.22 42.43 23.76
N ILE A 53 -30.24 42.39 25.09
CA ILE A 53 -30.38 43.55 26.00
C ILE A 53 -28.99 43.99 26.48
N THR A 54 -28.80 45.31 26.50
CA THR A 54 -27.60 46.05 26.89
C THR A 54 -27.56 46.32 28.39
N LEU A 55 -26.39 46.28 29.02
CA LEU A 55 -26.13 46.96 30.30
C LEU A 55 -24.79 47.69 30.24
N LYS A 56 -24.85 48.99 30.53
CA LYS A 56 -23.74 49.95 30.62
C LYS A 56 -23.27 50.10 32.07
N ASN A 57 -22.00 50.50 32.18
CA ASN A 57 -21.35 51.27 33.27
C ASN A 57 -20.88 50.54 34.53
N ILE A 58 -19.55 50.28 34.60
CA ILE A 58 -18.74 50.53 35.81
C ILE A 58 -17.46 51.25 35.41
N LYS A 59 -17.10 52.25 36.22
CA LYS A 59 -16.11 53.31 36.02
C LYS A 59 -14.65 52.81 36.05
N ALA A 60 -13.81 53.59 35.36
CA ALA A 60 -12.38 53.41 35.18
C ALA A 60 -11.53 53.73 36.43
N VAL A 61 -10.44 52.99 36.60
CA VAL A 61 -9.25 53.38 37.37
C VAL A 61 -8.08 53.43 36.40
N LYS A 62 -7.40 54.57 36.34
CA LYS A 62 -6.24 54.82 35.48
C LYS A 62 -4.97 54.35 36.19
N THR A 63 -4.27 53.37 35.62
CA THR A 63 -2.87 53.11 35.92
C THR A 63 -2.06 53.20 34.64
N THR A 64 -1.11 54.13 34.65
CA THR A 64 -0.15 54.43 33.59
C THR A 64 0.86 53.29 33.50
N VAL A 65 0.85 52.54 32.39
CA VAL A 65 1.89 51.56 32.05
C VAL A 65 2.61 52.04 30.79
N VAL A 66 3.91 52.30 30.95
CA VAL A 66 4.86 52.64 29.88
C VAL A 66 4.89 51.50 28.86
N LYS A 67 4.60 51.80 27.59
CA LYS A 67 4.67 50.84 26.47
C LYS A 67 6.14 50.53 26.14
N ALA A 68 6.63 49.37 26.57
CA ALA A 68 7.84 48.78 26.03
C ALA A 68 7.60 48.30 24.58
N ALA A 69 8.48 48.69 23.66
CA ALA A 69 8.42 48.28 22.26
C ALA A 69 8.64 46.76 22.10
N LYS A 70 7.72 46.09 21.40
CA LYS A 70 7.85 44.65 21.07
C LYS A 70 8.92 44.44 19.99
N PRO A 71 9.83 43.46 20.12
CA PRO A 71 10.79 43.16 19.08
C PRO A 71 10.07 42.60 17.83
N ARG A 72 10.43 43.14 16.66
CA ARG A 72 9.95 42.72 15.34
C ARG A 72 10.26 41.23 15.14
N ARG A 73 9.24 40.37 15.16
CA ARG A 73 9.35 38.97 14.72
C ARG A 73 9.64 38.96 13.22
N LYS A 74 10.76 38.34 12.82
CA LYS A 74 11.03 37.98 11.42
C LYS A 74 9.84 37.17 10.87
N PRO A 75 9.39 37.39 9.62
CA PRO A 75 8.35 36.57 9.02
C PRO A 75 8.78 35.10 9.07
N ALA A 76 7.92 34.25 9.62
CA ALA A 76 8.11 32.82 9.53
C ALA A 76 8.12 32.44 8.04
N ALA A 77 9.16 31.74 7.60
CA ALA A 77 9.21 31.17 6.26
C ALA A 77 7.93 30.35 6.02
N ALA A 78 7.29 30.59 4.87
CA ALA A 78 6.14 29.81 4.45
C ALA A 78 6.49 28.31 4.52
N PRO A 79 5.56 27.43 4.96
CA PRO A 79 5.82 26.00 4.95
C PRO A 79 6.18 25.58 3.51
N ALA A 80 7.36 24.99 3.36
CA ALA A 80 7.81 24.45 2.09
C ALA A 80 6.74 23.51 1.54
N GLN A 81 6.32 23.75 0.29
CA GLN A 81 5.49 22.79 -0.43
C GLN A 81 6.21 21.43 -0.45
N PRO A 82 5.50 20.29 -0.31
CA PRO A 82 6.13 18.99 -0.50
C PRO A 82 6.78 18.98 -1.88
N ALA A 83 8.07 18.63 -1.95
CA ALA A 83 8.75 18.46 -3.22
C ALA A 83 7.93 17.48 -4.08
N ALA A 84 7.51 17.91 -5.28
CA ALA A 84 6.85 17.01 -6.21
C ALA A 84 7.75 15.79 -6.44
N SER A 85 7.16 14.58 -6.47
CA SER A 85 7.93 13.36 -6.75
C SER A 85 8.51 13.46 -8.18
N VAL A 86 9.80 13.80 -8.29
CA VAL A 86 10.48 13.78 -9.58
C VAL A 86 10.96 12.35 -9.81
N LEU A 87 10.30 11.64 -10.73
CA LEU A 87 10.80 10.36 -11.20
C LEU A 87 12.14 10.59 -11.92
N PRO A 88 13.16 9.76 -11.67
CA PRO A 88 14.41 9.87 -12.40
C PRO A 88 14.15 9.61 -13.90
N LEU A 89 14.89 10.34 -14.73
CA LEU A 89 14.94 10.09 -16.16
C LEU A 89 15.56 8.71 -16.40
N LEU A 90 14.74 7.79 -16.90
CA LEU A 90 15.16 6.46 -17.32
C LEU A 90 14.97 6.33 -18.84
N PRO A 91 15.77 5.49 -19.53
CA PRO A 91 15.62 5.33 -20.98
C PRO A 91 14.30 4.69 -21.41
N GLY A 92 13.65 3.91 -20.53
CA GLY A 92 12.35 3.31 -20.80
C GLY A 92 11.21 4.33 -20.92
N SER A 93 10.09 3.89 -21.48
CA SER A 93 8.94 4.78 -21.68
C SER A 93 8.02 4.81 -20.45
N TRP A 94 7.73 6.01 -19.94
CA TRP A 94 6.74 6.26 -18.89
C TRP A 94 5.47 6.88 -19.48
N LYS A 95 4.38 6.11 -19.55
CA LYS A 95 3.15 6.54 -20.24
C LYS A 95 1.98 6.65 -19.28
N LYS A 96 1.34 7.82 -19.24
CA LYS A 96 0.05 8.04 -18.59
C LYS A 96 -1.08 7.67 -19.54
N SER A 97 -2.07 6.93 -19.07
CA SER A 97 -3.24 6.54 -19.87
C SER A 97 -4.44 6.27 -18.96
N PHE A 98 -5.59 5.95 -19.56
CA PHE A 98 -6.78 5.55 -18.84
C PHE A 98 -7.28 4.21 -19.38
N PHE A 99 -7.79 3.39 -18.47
CA PHE A 99 -8.59 2.23 -18.80
C PHE A 99 -10.05 2.57 -18.58
N THR A 100 -10.91 2.15 -19.50
CA THR A 100 -12.36 2.27 -19.39
C THR A 100 -12.95 0.88 -19.49
N LEU A 101 -13.59 0.42 -18.41
CA LEU A 101 -14.47 -0.73 -18.45
C LEU A 101 -15.83 -0.25 -18.97
N PRO A 102 -16.29 -0.76 -20.13
CA PRO A 102 -17.60 -0.40 -20.66
C PRO A 102 -18.70 -0.70 -19.64
N GLY A 103 -19.75 0.12 -19.66
CA GLY A 103 -20.94 -0.18 -18.88
C GLY A 103 -21.66 -1.39 -19.47
N THR A 104 -22.29 -2.19 -18.61
CA THR A 104 -23.41 -3.04 -19.05
C THR A 104 -24.67 -2.19 -18.96
N GLY A 105 -25.76 -2.47 -19.68
CA GLY A 105 -26.97 -1.64 -19.61
C GLY A 105 -27.50 -1.35 -18.18
N LEU A 106 -27.06 -2.14 -17.18
CA LEU A 106 -27.38 -2.01 -15.77
C LEU A 106 -26.33 -1.24 -14.92
N ALA A 107 -25.11 -1.04 -15.43
CA ALA A 107 -24.01 -0.40 -14.71
C ALA A 107 -23.26 0.62 -15.58
N PRO A 108 -22.98 1.84 -15.09
CA PRO A 108 -22.30 2.86 -15.88
C PRO A 108 -20.85 2.43 -16.20
N ALA A 109 -20.31 2.96 -17.29
CA ALA A 109 -18.91 2.79 -17.62
C ALA A 109 -18.01 3.32 -16.50
N ARG A 110 -16.95 2.58 -16.19
CA ARG A 110 -16.01 2.91 -15.10
C ARG A 110 -14.63 3.17 -15.68
N ARG A 111 -13.99 4.25 -15.24
CA ARG A 111 -12.68 4.67 -15.76
C ARG A 111 -11.66 4.79 -14.64
N MET A 112 -10.46 4.28 -14.88
CA MET A 112 -9.32 4.37 -13.97
C MET A 112 -8.10 4.89 -14.69
N LEU A 113 -7.41 5.84 -14.05
CA LEU A 113 -6.14 6.37 -14.53
C LEU A 113 -5.03 5.37 -14.19
N TYR A 114 -4.08 5.19 -15.10
CA TYR A 114 -2.89 4.37 -14.84
C TYR A 114 -1.64 4.96 -15.49
N TRP A 115 -0.50 4.50 -15.00
CA TRP A 115 0.79 4.69 -15.66
C TRP A 115 1.40 3.35 -15.99
N LEU A 116 2.11 3.29 -17.11
CA LEU A 116 2.83 2.12 -17.58
C LEU A 116 4.28 2.49 -17.81
N TYR A 117 5.18 1.77 -17.16
CA TYR A 117 6.60 1.78 -17.46
C TYR A 117 6.94 0.60 -18.36
N LEU A 118 7.53 0.87 -19.52
CA LEU A 118 8.10 -0.13 -20.41
C LEU A 118 9.60 0.07 -20.46
N PRO A 119 10.42 -0.89 -20.01
CA PRO A 119 11.86 -0.72 -20.02
C PRO A 119 12.40 -0.66 -21.45
N SER A 120 13.51 0.07 -21.65
CA SER A 120 14.16 0.20 -22.97
C SER A 120 14.88 -1.08 -23.39
N VAL A 121 15.30 -1.87 -22.40
CA VAL A 121 15.94 -3.16 -22.62
C VAL A 121 15.04 -4.05 -23.48
N LEU A 122 15.53 -4.36 -24.68
CA LEU A 122 14.86 -5.26 -25.61
C LEU A 122 15.10 -6.70 -25.17
N SER A 123 14.04 -7.50 -25.24
CA SER A 123 14.09 -8.95 -25.03
C SER A 123 13.43 -9.61 -26.21
N LYS A 124 13.95 -10.77 -26.64
CA LYS A 124 13.30 -11.63 -27.64
C LYS A 124 12.07 -12.33 -27.07
N GLU A 125 12.02 -12.51 -25.75
CA GLU A 125 10.86 -13.07 -25.06
C GLU A 125 9.87 -11.99 -24.64
N PRO A 126 8.56 -12.31 -24.62
CA PRO A 126 7.55 -11.50 -23.94
C PRO A 126 8.00 -11.17 -22.51
N ARG A 127 7.93 -9.89 -22.13
CA ARG A 127 8.40 -9.43 -20.82
C ARG A 127 7.37 -9.67 -19.72
N PRO A 128 7.78 -10.00 -18.48
CA PRO A 128 6.89 -10.05 -17.32
C PRO A 128 6.21 -8.71 -17.03
N LEU A 129 5.11 -8.74 -16.28
CA LEU A 129 4.40 -7.55 -15.80
C LEU A 129 4.34 -7.54 -14.28
N VAL A 130 4.71 -6.42 -13.65
CA VAL A 130 4.48 -6.16 -12.23
C VAL A 130 3.43 -5.07 -12.07
N VAL A 131 2.34 -5.36 -11.38
CA VAL A 131 1.28 -4.38 -11.06
C VAL A 131 1.55 -3.82 -9.68
N MET A 132 1.69 -2.50 -9.56
CA MET A 132 2.08 -1.81 -8.33
C MET A 132 0.94 -0.95 -7.80
N LEU A 133 0.37 -1.35 -6.66
CA LEU A 133 -0.78 -0.70 -6.02
C LEU A 133 -0.34 0.15 -4.83
N HIS A 134 -0.52 1.47 -4.97
CA HIS A 134 -0.09 2.46 -3.98
C HIS A 134 -0.90 2.40 -2.66
N GLY A 135 -0.33 2.91 -1.56
CA GLY A 135 -1.06 3.09 -0.30
C GLY A 135 -1.99 4.30 -0.31
N CYS A 136 -2.80 4.50 0.75
CA CYS A 136 -3.63 5.70 0.83
C CYS A 136 -2.73 6.97 0.75
N LYS A 137 -3.27 8.04 0.19
CA LYS A 137 -2.70 9.40 -0.02
C LYS A 137 -1.63 9.49 -1.09
N GLN A 138 -0.94 8.38 -1.38
CA GLN A 138 0.00 8.28 -2.49
C GLN A 138 -0.71 8.37 -3.84
N THR A 139 0.03 8.78 -4.86
CA THR A 139 -0.32 8.64 -6.27
C THR A 139 0.48 7.49 -6.90
N ALA A 140 0.13 7.11 -8.13
CA ALA A 140 0.93 6.15 -8.91
C ALA A 140 2.39 6.62 -9.09
N THR A 141 2.59 7.91 -9.34
CA THR A 141 3.93 8.51 -9.52
C THR A 141 4.72 8.56 -8.22
N ASP A 142 4.08 8.94 -7.10
CA ASP A 142 4.75 8.91 -5.78
C ASP A 142 5.20 7.49 -5.44
N PHE A 143 4.34 6.50 -5.71
CA PHE A 143 4.64 5.11 -5.40
C PHE A 143 5.76 4.56 -6.31
N ALA A 144 5.74 4.87 -7.60
CA ALA A 144 6.82 4.53 -8.52
C ALA A 144 8.18 5.12 -8.08
N ALA A 145 8.18 6.39 -7.65
CA ALA A 145 9.39 7.06 -7.17
C ALA A 145 9.89 6.46 -5.85
N SER A 146 8.97 6.25 -4.89
CA SER A 146 9.27 5.71 -3.56
C SER A 146 9.86 4.30 -3.62
N THR A 147 9.31 3.43 -4.46
CA THR A 147 9.74 2.02 -4.54
C THR A 147 10.96 1.83 -5.41
N ARG A 148 11.29 2.80 -6.28
CA ARG A 148 12.34 2.67 -7.31
C ARG A 148 12.14 1.45 -8.23
N MET A 149 10.88 1.02 -8.38
CA MET A 149 10.54 -0.18 -9.15
C MET A 149 10.82 0.01 -10.64
N ASN A 150 10.65 1.22 -11.20
CA ASN A 150 11.01 1.51 -12.59
C ASN A 150 12.52 1.31 -12.85
N GLN A 151 13.38 1.68 -11.89
CA GLN A 151 14.82 1.50 -12.00
C GLN A 151 15.19 0.02 -12.01
N LEU A 152 14.52 -0.80 -11.19
CA LEU A 152 14.73 -2.25 -11.21
C LEU A 152 14.17 -2.87 -12.49
N ALA A 153 12.99 -2.44 -12.93
CA ALA A 153 12.34 -2.83 -14.17
C ALA A 153 13.23 -2.58 -15.39
N GLU A 154 13.88 -1.42 -15.44
CA GLU A 154 14.86 -1.08 -16.47
C GLU A 154 16.02 -2.08 -16.49
N ARG A 155 16.60 -2.38 -15.33
CA ARG A 155 17.74 -3.31 -15.23
C ARG A 155 17.38 -4.77 -15.46
N LYS A 156 16.14 -5.17 -15.19
CA LYS A 156 15.69 -6.58 -15.18
C LYS A 156 14.73 -6.93 -16.33
N GLY A 157 14.32 -5.95 -17.13
CA GLY A 157 13.55 -6.16 -18.35
C GLY A 157 12.08 -6.55 -18.13
N PHE A 158 11.42 -6.07 -17.06
CA PHE A 158 9.98 -6.28 -16.83
C PHE A 158 9.17 -4.99 -16.97
N ALA A 159 7.91 -5.07 -17.42
CA ALA A 159 7.00 -3.94 -17.45
C ALA A 159 6.38 -3.66 -16.07
N VAL A 160 5.99 -2.41 -15.81
CA VAL A 160 5.33 -2.05 -14.55
C VAL A 160 4.05 -1.24 -14.80
N LEU A 161 2.93 -1.74 -14.29
CA LEU A 161 1.62 -1.08 -14.37
C LEU A 161 1.26 -0.48 -13.00
N TYR A 162 0.90 0.79 -12.99
CA TYR A 162 0.50 1.54 -11.79
C TYR A 162 -0.92 2.09 -11.94
N PRO A 163 -1.94 1.31 -11.56
CA PRO A 163 -3.31 1.83 -11.42
C PRO A 163 -3.36 2.89 -10.33
N GLN A 164 -4.18 3.93 -10.52
CA GLN A 164 -4.36 5.01 -9.56
C GLN A 164 -5.83 5.16 -9.14
N GLN A 165 -6.07 5.11 -7.83
CA GLN A 165 -7.38 5.41 -7.26
C GLN A 165 -7.74 6.88 -7.45
N SER A 166 -8.99 7.16 -7.82
CA SER A 166 -9.49 8.51 -8.02
C SER A 166 -9.79 9.21 -6.69
N VAL A 167 -9.46 10.50 -6.62
CA VAL A 167 -9.89 11.36 -5.49
C VAL A 167 -11.41 11.52 -5.39
N ALA A 168 -12.12 11.29 -6.50
CA ALA A 168 -13.58 11.31 -6.53
C ALA A 168 -14.18 10.04 -5.90
N THR A 169 -13.48 8.90 -6.00
CA THR A 169 -13.88 7.64 -5.35
C THR A 169 -13.56 7.66 -3.86
N ASP A 170 -12.37 8.17 -3.51
CA ASP A 170 -11.90 8.31 -2.14
C ASP A 170 -11.01 9.54 -2.05
N SER A 171 -11.32 10.50 -1.17
CA SER A 171 -10.58 11.77 -1.05
C SER A 171 -9.10 11.58 -0.67
N ASN A 172 -8.74 10.42 -0.11
CA ASN A 172 -7.38 10.03 0.20
C ASN A 172 -6.82 9.04 -0.80
N ARG A 173 -7.45 8.83 -1.96
CA ARG A 173 -7.08 7.81 -2.96
C ARG A 173 -6.89 6.43 -2.33
N CYS A 174 -7.62 6.12 -1.27
CA CYS A 174 -7.45 4.83 -0.62
C CYS A 174 -8.28 3.73 -1.30
N TRP A 175 -7.72 2.53 -1.35
CA TRP A 175 -8.42 1.34 -1.82
C TRP A 175 -9.34 0.79 -0.73
N HIS A 176 -10.60 0.53 -1.07
CA HIS A 176 -11.58 -0.03 -0.12
C HIS A 176 -11.51 -1.56 -0.07
N TRP A 177 -10.34 -2.10 0.26
CA TRP A 177 -10.06 -3.55 0.36
C TRP A 177 -11.02 -4.27 1.31
N TYR A 178 -11.52 -3.60 2.34
CA TYR A 178 -12.44 -4.16 3.32
C TYR A 178 -13.86 -4.34 2.77
N ARG A 179 -14.30 -3.64 1.73
CA ARG A 179 -15.71 -3.77 1.27
C ARG A 179 -15.99 -5.17 0.76
N ARG A 180 -17.18 -5.71 1.08
CA ARG A 180 -17.60 -7.04 0.62
C ARG A 180 -17.52 -7.21 -0.89
N ALA A 181 -17.99 -6.23 -1.66
CA ALA A 181 -17.91 -6.25 -3.13
C ALA A 181 -16.46 -6.36 -3.63
N THR A 182 -15.54 -5.58 -3.06
CA THR A 182 -14.10 -5.68 -3.37
C THR A 182 -13.58 -7.07 -3.03
N GLN A 183 -13.90 -7.59 -1.85
CA GLN A 183 -13.49 -8.94 -1.44
C GLN A 183 -14.07 -10.04 -2.33
N GLN A 184 -15.19 -9.81 -3.02
CA GLN A 184 -15.77 -10.73 -4.02
C GLN A 184 -15.19 -10.53 -5.43
N GLY A 185 -14.19 -9.66 -5.60
CA GLY A 185 -13.54 -9.42 -6.87
C GLY A 185 -14.21 -8.35 -7.74
N GLN A 186 -15.24 -7.68 -7.23
CA GLN A 186 -15.93 -6.61 -7.94
C GLN A 186 -15.21 -5.26 -7.74
N GLY A 187 -15.76 -4.20 -8.32
CA GLY A 187 -15.26 -2.85 -8.08
C GLY A 187 -13.86 -2.67 -8.67
N ASP A 188 -12.92 -2.17 -7.88
CA ASP A 188 -11.57 -1.87 -8.37
C ASP A 188 -10.79 -3.12 -8.78
N VAL A 189 -11.11 -4.28 -8.21
CA VAL A 189 -10.44 -5.55 -8.53
C VAL A 189 -10.72 -5.97 -9.96
N GLU A 190 -12.01 -6.04 -10.35
CA GLU A 190 -12.45 -6.30 -11.72
C GLU A 190 -11.83 -5.30 -12.72
N LEU A 191 -11.87 -4.01 -12.39
CA LEU A 191 -11.37 -2.95 -13.25
C LEU A 191 -9.86 -3.09 -13.50
N ILE A 192 -9.08 -3.45 -12.47
CA ILE A 192 -7.64 -3.69 -12.58
C ILE A 192 -7.36 -5.01 -13.32
N ALA A 193 -8.13 -6.07 -13.08
CA ALA A 193 -7.97 -7.35 -13.78
C ALA A 193 -8.15 -7.18 -15.31
N GLU A 194 -9.18 -6.46 -15.74
CA GLU A 194 -9.41 -6.17 -17.16
C GLU A 194 -8.35 -5.20 -17.74
N MET A 195 -7.90 -4.22 -16.94
CA MET A 195 -6.78 -3.35 -17.33
C MET A 195 -5.50 -4.15 -17.59
N ILE A 196 -5.18 -5.12 -16.73
CA ILE A 196 -4.01 -6.00 -16.90
C ILE A 196 -4.08 -6.73 -18.23
N LYS A 197 -5.23 -7.38 -18.53
CA LYS A 197 -5.43 -8.13 -19.78
C LYS A 197 -5.25 -7.23 -21.01
N GLN A 198 -5.84 -6.03 -20.99
CA GLN A 198 -5.70 -5.08 -22.09
C GLN A 198 -4.24 -4.63 -22.29
N VAL A 199 -3.53 -4.32 -21.20
CA VAL A 199 -2.13 -3.90 -21.25
C VAL A 199 -1.24 -5.04 -21.76
N GLN A 200 -1.47 -6.27 -21.29
CA GLN A 200 -0.76 -7.45 -21.77
C GLN A 200 -0.95 -7.66 -23.27
N ALA A 201 -2.20 -7.63 -23.75
CA ALA A 201 -2.50 -7.80 -25.18
C ALA A 201 -1.88 -6.70 -26.04
N ARG A 202 -2.04 -5.43 -25.64
CA ARG A 202 -1.53 -4.26 -26.37
C ARG A 202 -0.02 -4.25 -26.50
N HIS A 203 0.69 -4.73 -25.49
CA HIS A 203 2.15 -4.68 -25.42
C HIS A 203 2.83 -6.05 -25.57
N ARG A 204 2.07 -7.11 -25.90
CA ARG A 204 2.54 -8.50 -26.05
C ARG A 204 3.38 -8.95 -24.84
N LEU A 205 2.86 -8.69 -23.64
CA LEU A 205 3.52 -9.06 -22.38
C LEU A 205 3.27 -10.54 -22.06
N ASP A 206 4.15 -11.12 -21.24
CA ASP A 206 4.02 -12.50 -20.80
C ASP A 206 2.89 -12.67 -19.78
N THR A 207 1.83 -13.35 -20.20
CA THR A 207 0.65 -13.62 -19.36
C THR A 207 0.92 -14.64 -18.27
N SER A 208 1.95 -15.48 -18.42
CA SER A 208 2.34 -16.48 -17.41
C SER A 208 3.16 -15.89 -16.26
N ARG A 209 3.77 -14.71 -16.48
CA ARG A 209 4.66 -14.00 -15.53
C ARG A 209 4.10 -12.63 -15.18
N THR A 210 2.88 -12.62 -14.64
CA THR A 210 2.24 -11.39 -14.14
C THR A 210 2.13 -11.42 -12.62
N TYR A 211 2.64 -10.38 -11.98
CA TYR A 211 2.74 -10.27 -10.52
C TYR A 211 2.01 -9.03 -10.05
N VAL A 212 1.55 -9.03 -8.80
CA VAL A 212 0.96 -7.85 -8.17
C VAL A 212 1.67 -7.56 -6.85
N ALA A 213 1.94 -6.31 -6.56
CA ALA A 213 2.47 -5.88 -5.28
C ALA A 213 1.85 -4.57 -4.83
N GLY A 214 1.96 -4.28 -3.54
CA GLY A 214 1.49 -3.02 -3.00
C GLY A 214 1.97 -2.73 -1.59
N LEU A 215 1.60 -1.53 -1.12
CA LEU A 215 1.81 -1.07 0.25
C LEU A 215 0.47 -0.80 0.93
N SER A 216 0.31 -1.17 2.20
CA SER A 216 -0.85 -0.78 3.01
C SER A 216 -2.18 -1.24 2.38
N ALA A 217 -3.15 -0.34 2.22
CA ALA A 217 -4.40 -0.61 1.49
C ALA A 217 -4.18 -1.17 0.08
N GLY A 218 -3.13 -0.75 -0.63
CA GLY A 218 -2.77 -1.29 -1.95
C GLY A 218 -2.27 -2.73 -1.86
N ALA A 219 -1.58 -3.09 -0.77
CA ALA A 219 -1.22 -4.48 -0.49
C ALA A 219 -2.45 -5.34 -0.15
N GLY A 220 -3.42 -4.79 0.60
CA GLY A 220 -4.71 -5.44 0.83
C GLY A 220 -5.46 -5.73 -0.47
N LEU A 221 -5.52 -4.76 -1.38
CA LEU A 221 -6.12 -4.94 -2.70
C LEU A 221 -5.32 -5.93 -3.58
N ALA A 222 -3.99 -5.92 -3.50
CA ALA A 222 -3.12 -6.86 -4.21
C ALA A 222 -3.40 -8.32 -3.80
N ALA A 223 -3.59 -8.57 -2.50
CA ALA A 223 -3.95 -9.90 -1.99
C ALA A 223 -5.29 -10.37 -2.57
N ILE A 224 -6.31 -9.51 -2.53
CA ILE A 224 -7.65 -9.82 -3.04
C ILE A 224 -7.61 -10.06 -4.57
N LEU A 225 -6.91 -9.21 -5.33
CA LEU A 225 -6.75 -9.37 -6.77
C LEU A 225 -6.10 -10.71 -7.11
N ALA A 226 -5.03 -11.07 -6.40
CA ALA A 226 -4.35 -12.33 -6.58
C ALA A 226 -5.29 -13.52 -6.34
N LEU A 227 -6.00 -13.53 -5.19
CA LEU A 227 -6.89 -14.63 -4.83
C LEU A 227 -8.15 -14.72 -5.71
N ARG A 228 -8.68 -13.60 -6.21
CA ARG A 228 -9.84 -13.62 -7.11
C ARG A 228 -9.48 -13.89 -8.56
N HIS A 229 -8.24 -13.64 -8.96
CA HIS A 229 -7.75 -13.91 -10.31
C HIS A 229 -6.48 -14.78 -10.31
N PRO A 230 -6.52 -16.00 -9.73
CA PRO A 230 -5.32 -16.80 -9.52
C PRO A 230 -4.72 -17.38 -10.80
N ARG A 231 -5.49 -17.39 -11.90
CA ARG A 231 -4.98 -17.71 -13.24
C ARG A 231 -4.28 -16.53 -13.93
N LEU A 232 -4.60 -15.29 -13.54
CA LEU A 232 -3.99 -14.07 -14.08
C LEU A 232 -2.69 -13.70 -13.34
N ILE A 233 -2.66 -13.95 -12.02
CA ILE A 233 -1.58 -13.53 -11.13
C ILE A 233 -0.73 -14.73 -10.73
N ALA A 234 0.54 -14.72 -11.10
CA ALA A 234 1.54 -15.74 -10.78
C ALA A 234 2.06 -15.66 -9.34
N ALA A 235 2.14 -14.44 -8.77
CA ALA A 235 2.57 -14.22 -7.41
C ALA A 235 2.17 -12.83 -6.88
N ALA A 236 2.14 -12.70 -5.56
CA ALA A 236 1.82 -11.45 -4.87
C ALA A 236 2.94 -10.96 -3.91
N GLY A 237 3.16 -9.65 -3.82
CA GLY A 237 4.10 -9.00 -2.90
C GLY A 237 3.41 -7.98 -2.00
N LEU A 238 3.26 -8.29 -0.73
CA LEU A 238 2.39 -7.53 0.17
C LEU A 238 3.23 -6.84 1.26
N HIS A 239 3.43 -5.53 1.12
CA HIS A 239 4.15 -4.74 2.12
C HIS A 239 3.18 -4.07 3.10
N SER A 240 3.37 -4.27 4.40
CA SER A 240 2.52 -3.70 5.47
C SER A 240 1.02 -3.90 5.20
N ALA A 241 0.63 -5.11 4.79
CA ALA A 241 -0.71 -5.39 4.32
C ALA A 241 -1.67 -5.66 5.48
N PRO A 242 -2.90 -5.12 5.44
CA PRO A 242 -3.95 -5.56 6.35
C PRO A 242 -4.39 -6.98 6.00
N VAL A 243 -4.74 -7.75 7.02
CA VAL A 243 -5.43 -9.03 6.83
C VAL A 243 -6.86 -8.78 6.34
N TYR A 244 -7.32 -9.59 5.38
CA TYR A 244 -8.63 -9.48 4.76
C TYR A 244 -9.58 -10.59 5.27
N GLY A 245 -10.86 -10.49 4.90
CA GLY A 245 -11.90 -11.47 5.27
C GLY A 245 -12.47 -11.27 6.68
N THR A 246 -12.30 -10.09 7.27
CA THR A 246 -12.59 -9.84 8.71
C THR A 246 -13.66 -8.80 8.98
N SER A 247 -13.98 -7.97 7.98
CA SER A 247 -14.93 -6.86 8.09
C SER A 247 -15.37 -6.45 6.69
N ASP A 248 -16.57 -5.88 6.57
CA ASP A 248 -17.12 -5.25 5.37
C ASP A 248 -17.22 -3.72 5.46
N SER A 249 -16.81 -3.13 6.59
CA SER A 249 -16.88 -1.70 6.89
C SER A 249 -15.50 -1.06 7.09
N ALA A 250 -15.45 0.27 7.00
CA ALA A 250 -14.20 1.02 7.19
C ALA A 250 -13.69 0.97 8.64
N LEU A 251 -14.61 0.94 9.62
CA LEU A 251 -14.26 0.80 11.03
C LEU A 251 -13.64 -0.57 11.30
N GLY A 252 -14.25 -1.64 10.80
CA GLY A 252 -13.68 -2.98 10.98
C GLY A 252 -12.40 -3.19 10.15
N GLY A 253 -12.27 -2.54 8.99
CA GLY A 253 -11.00 -2.46 8.27
C GLY A 253 -9.89 -1.80 9.11
N PHE A 254 -10.22 -0.72 9.82
CA PHE A 254 -9.30 -0.12 10.79
C PHE A 254 -8.98 -1.02 11.98
N GLN A 255 -9.99 -1.70 12.55
CA GLN A 255 -9.76 -2.66 13.62
C GLN A 255 -8.82 -3.78 13.17
N ALA A 256 -9.01 -4.32 11.97
CA ALA A 256 -8.11 -5.32 11.38
C ALA A 256 -6.67 -4.79 11.26
N MET A 257 -6.47 -3.57 10.80
CA MET A 257 -5.13 -2.95 10.76
C MET A 257 -4.47 -2.86 12.15
N GLN A 258 -5.26 -2.60 13.20
CA GLN A 258 -4.74 -2.41 14.55
C GLN A 258 -4.60 -3.69 15.38
N GLN A 259 -5.46 -4.68 15.15
CA GLN A 259 -5.62 -5.86 16.01
C GLN A 259 -5.46 -7.17 15.24
N GLY A 260 -5.35 -7.10 13.91
CA GLY A 260 -5.45 -8.26 13.05
C GLY A 260 -6.88 -8.76 12.96
N ALA A 261 -7.03 -9.94 12.39
CA ALA A 261 -8.27 -10.67 12.34
C ALA A 261 -8.58 -11.31 13.71
N GLY A 262 -9.85 -11.43 14.08
CA GLY A 262 -10.26 -12.18 15.28
C GLY A 262 -9.92 -13.68 15.20
N ILE A 263 -10.43 -14.49 16.15
CA ILE A 263 -10.02 -15.89 16.37
C ILE A 263 -10.20 -16.80 15.13
N LYS A 264 -11.15 -16.54 14.23
CA LYS A 264 -11.41 -17.34 13.00
C LYS A 264 -10.72 -16.83 11.74
N HIS A 265 -9.51 -16.29 11.87
CA HIS A 265 -8.82 -15.68 10.74
C HIS A 265 -8.30 -16.63 9.67
N PRO A 266 -7.85 -17.86 9.99
CA PRO A 266 -7.31 -18.75 8.95
C PRO A 266 -8.42 -19.18 7.98
N GLU A 267 -9.64 -19.44 8.47
CA GLU A 267 -10.74 -19.96 7.66
C GLU A 267 -11.37 -18.91 6.76
N ALA A 268 -11.23 -17.61 7.06
CA ALA A 268 -11.77 -16.54 6.20
C ALA A 268 -11.22 -16.58 4.76
N VAL A 269 -10.05 -17.18 4.56
CA VAL A 269 -9.47 -17.39 3.23
C VAL A 269 -10.25 -18.42 2.40
N ARG A 270 -11.00 -19.33 3.06
CA ARG A 270 -11.81 -20.35 2.38
C ARG A 270 -12.90 -19.73 1.51
N GLU A 271 -13.44 -18.57 1.88
CA GLU A 271 -14.38 -17.83 1.02
C GLU A 271 -13.76 -17.38 -0.33
N PHE A 272 -12.43 -17.36 -0.42
CA PHE A 272 -11.70 -17.04 -1.65
C PHE A 272 -11.39 -18.28 -2.47
N THR A 273 -11.06 -19.40 -1.81
CA THR A 273 -10.64 -20.63 -2.46
C THR A 273 -11.79 -21.56 -2.80
N ASP A 274 -12.81 -21.68 -1.95
CA ASP A 274 -13.88 -22.69 -2.07
C ASP A 274 -14.83 -22.41 -3.24
N VAL A 275 -14.89 -21.17 -3.70
CA VAL A 275 -15.64 -20.80 -4.91
C VAL A 275 -14.93 -21.24 -6.21
N GLN A 276 -13.75 -21.85 -6.12
CA GLN A 276 -12.98 -22.36 -7.26
C GLN A 276 -12.63 -23.83 -7.06
N MET A 277 -13.24 -24.70 -7.86
CA MET A 277 -13.05 -26.17 -7.81
C MET A 277 -11.58 -26.64 -7.81
N LYS A 278 -10.66 -25.89 -8.44
CA LYS A 278 -9.22 -26.18 -8.51
C LYS A 278 -8.41 -24.89 -8.36
N PHE A 279 -8.20 -24.42 -7.13
CA PHE A 279 -7.36 -23.25 -6.86
C PHE A 279 -5.87 -23.59 -7.05
N PRO A 280 -5.09 -22.87 -7.90
CA PRO A 280 -3.74 -23.28 -8.30
C PRO A 280 -2.62 -22.84 -7.32
N GLY A 281 -2.98 -22.54 -6.07
CA GLY A 281 -2.11 -21.87 -5.09
C GLY A 281 -1.79 -20.42 -5.47
N MET A 282 -1.28 -19.66 -4.51
CA MET A 282 -0.89 -18.27 -4.71
C MET A 282 0.43 -17.94 -3.98
N PRO A 283 1.58 -18.09 -4.67
CA PRO A 283 2.86 -17.70 -4.11
C PRO A 283 2.86 -16.24 -3.64
N VAL A 284 3.26 -16.01 -2.39
CA VAL A 284 3.23 -14.68 -1.77
C VAL A 284 4.53 -14.36 -1.02
N MET A 285 4.99 -13.12 -1.17
CA MET A 285 5.99 -12.51 -0.29
C MET A 285 5.34 -11.45 0.58
N LEU A 286 5.41 -11.63 1.90
CA LEU A 286 4.85 -10.75 2.92
C LEU A 286 5.98 -9.97 3.57
N ILE A 287 5.95 -8.63 3.53
CA ILE A 287 6.98 -7.78 4.14
C ILE A 287 6.32 -6.90 5.20
N GLN A 288 6.86 -6.88 6.42
CA GLN A 288 6.30 -6.12 7.53
C GLN A 288 7.39 -5.46 8.36
N GLY A 289 7.18 -4.19 8.69
CA GLY A 289 7.97 -3.50 9.70
C GLY A 289 7.51 -3.85 11.12
N LYS A 290 8.45 -4.19 12.01
CA LYS A 290 8.13 -4.58 13.40
C LYS A 290 7.64 -3.43 14.27
N THR A 291 7.89 -2.19 13.86
CA THR A 291 7.45 -0.97 14.57
C THR A 291 6.37 -0.21 13.80
N ASP A 292 5.68 -0.86 12.86
CA ASP A 292 4.60 -0.26 12.07
C ASP A 292 3.40 0.09 12.98
N PRO A 293 3.07 1.39 13.15
CA PRO A 293 1.99 1.82 14.02
C PRO A 293 0.63 1.89 13.31
N VAL A 294 0.60 1.67 12.00
CA VAL A 294 -0.58 1.83 11.14
C VAL A 294 -1.18 0.47 10.82
N VAL A 295 -0.38 -0.46 10.31
CA VAL A 295 -0.78 -1.84 10.09
C VAL A 295 0.12 -2.69 10.96
N ARG A 296 -0.41 -3.07 12.13
CA ARG A 296 0.38 -3.73 13.16
C ARG A 296 0.83 -5.11 12.71
N ARG A 297 2.01 -5.51 13.21
CA ARG A 297 2.69 -6.78 12.94
C ARG A 297 1.78 -8.01 12.95
N VAL A 298 0.80 -8.08 13.85
CA VAL A 298 -0.17 -9.18 13.92
C VAL A 298 -0.82 -9.52 12.56
N ASN A 299 -1.02 -8.53 11.69
CA ASN A 299 -1.56 -8.74 10.36
C ASN A 299 -0.69 -9.64 9.48
N VAL A 300 0.65 -9.50 9.55
CA VAL A 300 1.54 -10.34 8.74
C VAL A 300 1.52 -11.78 9.20
N ASP A 301 1.36 -12.03 10.50
CA ASP A 301 1.24 -13.38 11.04
C ASP A 301 -0.07 -14.04 10.58
N HIS A 302 -1.20 -13.32 10.65
CA HIS A 302 -2.49 -13.84 10.22
C HIS A 302 -2.54 -14.05 8.69
N LEU A 303 -1.98 -13.13 7.91
CA LEU A 303 -1.83 -13.30 6.46
C LEU A 303 -0.94 -14.50 6.11
N THR A 304 0.16 -14.70 6.84
CA THR A 304 1.03 -15.87 6.63
C THR A 304 0.25 -17.17 6.87
N ALA A 305 -0.56 -17.22 7.93
CA ALA A 305 -1.42 -18.38 8.20
C ALA A 305 -2.47 -18.59 7.10
N GLN A 306 -3.13 -17.52 6.62
CA GLN A 306 -4.09 -17.61 5.52
C GLN A 306 -3.45 -18.14 4.23
N PHE A 307 -2.31 -17.59 3.81
CA PHE A 307 -1.66 -18.05 2.59
C PHE A 307 -1.02 -19.44 2.73
N ALA A 308 -0.54 -19.81 3.92
CA ALA A 308 -0.08 -21.16 4.18
C ALA A 308 -1.22 -22.19 4.05
N LEU A 309 -2.46 -21.83 4.42
CA LEU A 309 -3.64 -22.67 4.16
C LEU A 309 -4.00 -22.75 2.68
N VAL A 310 -3.96 -21.62 1.96
CA VAL A 310 -4.21 -21.59 0.51
C VAL A 310 -3.22 -22.48 -0.24
N ASP A 311 -1.95 -22.44 0.18
CA ASP A 311 -0.86 -23.18 -0.46
C ASP A 311 -0.61 -24.56 0.18
N ALA A 312 -1.39 -24.96 1.19
CA ALA A 312 -1.21 -26.22 1.92
C ALA A 312 -1.10 -27.46 1.01
N PRO A 313 -1.91 -27.60 -0.07
CA PRO A 313 -1.78 -28.74 -0.98
C PRO A 313 -0.47 -28.77 -1.79
N PHE A 314 0.28 -27.67 -1.83
CA PHE A 314 1.47 -27.50 -2.67
C PHE A 314 2.78 -27.45 -1.88
N ILE A 315 2.74 -27.01 -0.61
CA ILE A 315 3.94 -26.94 0.23
C ILE A 315 4.41 -28.33 0.64
N THR A 316 5.71 -28.57 0.56
CA THR A 316 6.33 -29.86 0.88
C THR A 316 6.69 -30.01 2.36
N SER A 317 6.66 -28.92 3.12
CA SER A 317 6.93 -28.90 4.57
C SER A 317 5.99 -27.90 5.24
N THR A 318 5.43 -28.31 6.37
CA THR A 318 4.62 -27.47 7.26
C THR A 318 5.47 -26.54 8.12
N GLU A 319 6.78 -26.76 8.18
CA GLU A 319 7.73 -25.88 8.87
C GLU A 319 8.48 -24.99 7.86
N PRO A 320 8.58 -23.67 8.10
CA PRO A 320 9.30 -22.77 7.22
C PRO A 320 10.80 -22.77 7.46
N VAL A 321 11.58 -22.59 6.40
CA VAL A 321 13.02 -22.32 6.52
C VAL A 321 13.22 -20.88 7.00
N VAL A 322 13.86 -20.74 8.16
CA VAL A 322 14.09 -19.45 8.81
C VAL A 322 15.52 -18.97 8.57
N ARG A 323 15.68 -17.68 8.25
CA ARG A 323 16.98 -17.01 8.12
C ARG A 323 16.97 -15.66 8.82
N SER A 324 18.08 -15.32 9.46
CA SER A 324 18.28 -14.05 10.16
C SER A 324 19.42 -13.27 9.52
N TYR A 325 19.23 -11.96 9.36
CA TYR A 325 20.17 -11.09 8.69
C TYR A 325 20.50 -9.90 9.59
N ALA A 326 21.74 -9.84 10.09
CA ALA A 326 22.20 -8.75 10.95
C ALA A 326 22.07 -7.37 10.27
N GLY A 327 21.84 -6.31 11.05
CA GLY A 327 21.81 -4.95 10.54
C GLY A 327 23.18 -4.47 10.09
N ARG A 328 23.20 -3.47 9.21
CA ARG A 328 24.40 -2.78 8.74
C ARG A 328 24.12 -1.27 8.71
N SER A 329 24.73 -0.53 9.62
CA SER A 329 24.53 0.92 9.76
C SER A 329 25.46 1.75 8.88
N THR A 330 26.56 1.19 8.40
CA THR A 330 27.60 1.89 7.62
C THR A 330 27.71 1.36 6.18
N GLY A 331 28.31 2.17 5.31
CA GLY A 331 28.55 1.84 3.90
C GLY A 331 27.48 2.37 2.95
N ARG A 332 27.65 2.08 1.64
CA ARG A 332 26.83 2.63 0.55
C ARG A 332 25.36 2.18 0.56
N SER A 333 25.03 1.11 1.29
CA SER A 333 23.68 0.56 1.35
C SER A 333 23.36 0.10 2.79
N PRO A 334 23.00 1.03 3.68
CA PRO A 334 22.62 0.70 5.04
C PRO A 334 21.36 -0.17 5.03
N ARG A 335 21.29 -1.09 5.99
CA ARG A 335 20.23 -2.10 6.07
C ARG A 335 19.86 -2.37 7.52
N ARG A 336 18.57 -2.41 7.82
CA ARG A 336 18.06 -2.86 9.12
C ARG A 336 18.19 -4.38 9.25
N ALA A 337 18.27 -4.85 10.49
CA ALA A 337 18.20 -6.28 10.74
C ALA A 337 16.82 -6.80 10.30
N TYR A 338 16.77 -8.01 9.77
CA TYR A 338 15.51 -8.63 9.36
C TYR A 338 15.58 -10.14 9.45
N LYS A 339 14.41 -10.77 9.54
CA LYS A 339 14.21 -12.22 9.56
C LYS A 339 13.32 -12.62 8.40
N THR A 340 13.60 -13.75 7.78
CA THR A 340 12.71 -14.37 6.80
C THR A 340 12.28 -15.75 7.25
N ALA A 341 11.04 -16.14 6.99
CA ALA A 341 10.53 -17.49 7.14
C ALA A 341 9.85 -17.90 5.82
N THR A 342 10.32 -18.99 5.20
CA THR A 342 9.87 -19.39 3.85
C THR A 342 9.37 -20.82 3.83
N TYR A 343 8.13 -21.00 3.39
CA TYR A 343 7.54 -22.30 3.04
C TYR A 343 7.83 -22.60 1.58
N TYR A 344 8.18 -23.85 1.26
CA TYR A 344 8.59 -24.27 -0.07
C TYR A 344 7.68 -25.38 -0.62
N ALA A 345 7.53 -25.40 -1.94
CA ALA A 345 7.13 -26.56 -2.73
C ALA A 345 8.39 -27.10 -3.42
N GLY A 346 9.06 -28.08 -2.80
CA GLY A 346 10.39 -28.53 -3.23
C GLY A 346 11.41 -27.38 -3.13
N ARG A 347 11.89 -26.87 -4.27
CA ARG A 347 12.83 -25.72 -4.31
C ARG A 347 12.14 -24.38 -4.59
N LYS A 348 10.84 -24.39 -4.90
CA LYS A 348 10.06 -23.20 -5.26
C LYS A 348 9.50 -22.55 -3.99
N PRO A 349 9.83 -21.28 -3.68
CA PRO A 349 9.28 -20.62 -2.50
C PRO A 349 7.80 -20.31 -2.74
N MET A 350 6.93 -20.67 -1.80
CA MET A 350 5.48 -20.46 -1.90
C MET A 350 5.04 -19.31 -1.00
N VAL A 351 5.33 -19.36 0.30
CA VAL A 351 4.97 -18.30 1.25
C VAL A 351 6.24 -17.81 1.92
N MET A 352 6.62 -16.55 1.71
CA MET A 352 7.81 -15.95 2.31
C MET A 352 7.43 -14.76 3.18
N LYS A 353 7.55 -14.90 4.50
CA LYS A 353 7.40 -13.81 5.47
C LYS A 353 8.74 -13.13 5.72
N CYS A 354 8.79 -11.80 5.65
CA CYS A 354 9.95 -10.97 5.94
C CYS A 354 9.59 -9.91 6.98
N GLU A 355 10.26 -9.94 8.13
CA GLU A 355 10.04 -9.01 9.23
C GLU A 355 11.28 -8.15 9.46
N ILE A 356 11.12 -6.83 9.40
CA ILE A 356 12.23 -5.87 9.41
C ILE A 356 12.21 -5.09 10.73
N ASP A 357 13.33 -5.14 11.45
CA ASP A 357 13.49 -4.40 12.71
C ASP A 357 13.47 -2.89 12.46
N LEU A 358 12.89 -2.15 13.41
CA LEU A 358 12.82 -0.67 13.42
C LEU A 358 12.13 -0.04 12.20
N LEU A 359 11.52 -0.83 11.31
CA LEU A 359 10.71 -0.35 10.20
C LEU A 359 9.28 -0.02 10.65
N GLY A 360 8.87 1.22 10.35
CA GLY A 360 7.50 1.71 10.53
C GLY A 360 6.63 1.43 9.30
N HIS A 361 5.60 2.25 9.09
CA HIS A 361 4.71 2.14 7.93
C HIS A 361 5.32 2.77 6.66
N ALA A 362 6.32 2.11 6.09
CA ALA A 362 7.07 2.62 4.95
C ALA A 362 7.64 1.49 4.10
N TRP A 363 7.78 1.73 2.80
CA TRP A 363 8.48 0.85 1.88
C TRP A 363 9.98 0.76 2.21
N SER A 364 10.49 -0.45 2.43
CA SER A 364 11.89 -0.67 2.82
C SER A 364 12.87 -0.56 1.65
N GLY A 365 13.99 0.14 1.85
CA GLY A 365 15.04 0.38 0.85
C GLY A 365 14.64 1.33 -0.29
N GLY A 366 13.61 2.16 -0.07
CA GLY A 366 13.05 3.08 -1.05
C GLY A 366 13.78 4.43 -1.15
N GLU A 367 13.11 5.41 -1.74
CA GLU A 367 13.56 6.81 -1.79
C GLU A 367 13.26 7.53 -0.47
N GLY A 368 14.28 7.81 0.34
CA GLY A 368 14.12 8.29 1.72
C GLY A 368 13.64 9.73 1.87
N SER A 369 13.61 10.50 0.77
CA SER A 369 13.04 11.85 0.74
C SER A 369 11.53 11.88 0.59
N LEU A 370 10.89 10.75 0.28
CA LEU A 370 9.45 10.64 0.05
C LEU A 370 8.72 10.04 1.25
N ASP A 371 7.47 10.46 1.43
CA ASP A 371 6.58 9.88 2.44
C ASP A 371 6.36 8.38 2.21
N TYR A 372 6.15 7.65 3.31
CA TYR A 372 5.92 6.20 3.31
C TYR A 372 7.06 5.39 2.66
N SER A 373 8.28 5.90 2.75
CA SER A 373 9.49 5.28 2.22
C SER A 373 10.63 5.37 3.23
N ALA A 374 11.36 4.28 3.41
CA ALA A 374 12.53 4.20 4.27
C ALA A 374 13.76 3.91 3.41
N PRO A 375 14.82 4.74 3.47
CA PRO A 375 15.99 4.56 2.62
C PRO A 375 16.85 3.35 3.03
N GLU A 376 16.81 2.96 4.30
CA GLU A 376 17.54 1.79 4.77
C GLU A 376 16.85 0.51 4.31
N GLY A 377 17.65 -0.45 3.88
CA GLY A 377 17.14 -1.73 3.44
C GLY A 377 16.61 -2.60 4.59
N PRO A 378 16.23 -3.86 4.29
CA PRO A 378 16.44 -4.54 3.02
C PRO A 378 15.66 -3.91 1.86
N ASP A 379 16.19 -4.02 0.64
CA ASP A 379 15.51 -3.53 -0.55
C ASP A 379 14.29 -4.42 -0.84
N ALA A 380 13.11 -3.94 -0.48
CA ALA A 380 11.85 -4.67 -0.67
C ALA A 380 11.56 -4.94 -2.15
N THR A 381 11.99 -4.04 -3.04
CA THR A 381 11.75 -4.14 -4.49
C THR A 381 12.57 -5.28 -5.08
N LEU A 382 13.85 -5.34 -4.72
CA LEU A 382 14.73 -6.43 -5.14
C LEU A 382 14.31 -7.78 -4.52
N LEU A 383 13.92 -7.79 -3.24
CA LEU A 383 13.44 -8.99 -2.58
C LEU A 383 12.19 -9.56 -3.29
N MET A 384 11.19 -8.71 -3.56
CA MET A 384 9.98 -9.11 -4.27
C MET A 384 10.30 -9.61 -5.68
N TRP A 385 11.16 -8.92 -6.43
CA TRP A 385 11.55 -9.38 -7.76
C TRP A 385 12.23 -10.76 -7.74
N ASN A 386 13.17 -10.98 -6.82
CA ASN A 386 13.86 -12.27 -6.67
C ASN A 386 12.92 -13.41 -6.29
N PHE A 387 11.81 -13.10 -5.60
CA PHE A 387 10.75 -14.04 -5.31
C PHE A 387 9.88 -14.28 -6.57
N PHE A 388 9.40 -13.20 -7.21
CA PHE A 388 8.54 -13.24 -8.40
C PHE A 388 9.17 -13.97 -9.56
N SER A 389 10.46 -13.74 -9.84
CA SER A 389 11.14 -14.32 -11.00
C SER A 389 11.26 -15.86 -10.96
N ARG A 390 10.85 -16.49 -9.86
CA ARG A 390 10.77 -17.95 -9.67
C ARG A 390 9.35 -18.50 -9.87
N GLN A 391 8.39 -17.63 -10.16
CA GLN A 391 6.97 -17.94 -10.21
C GLN A 391 6.47 -17.79 -11.63
N GLN A 392 5.66 -18.75 -12.06
CA GLN A 392 5.03 -18.74 -13.37
C GLN A 392 3.72 -19.50 -13.26
N ARG A 393 2.68 -19.01 -13.94
CA ARG A 393 1.45 -19.79 -14.16
C ARG A 393 1.63 -20.70 -15.34
N LEU A 394 1.19 -21.94 -15.19
CA LEU A 394 1.02 -22.83 -16.33
C LEU A 394 -0.04 -22.19 -17.23
N GLN A 395 0.32 -21.93 -18.49
CA GLN A 395 -0.68 -21.52 -19.47
C GLN A 395 -1.66 -22.68 -19.62
N SER A 396 -2.96 -22.42 -19.50
CA SER A 396 -3.95 -23.37 -19.96
C SER A 396 -3.73 -23.57 -21.45
N VAL A 397 -3.29 -24.75 -21.86
CA VAL A 397 -3.25 -25.13 -23.27
C VAL A 397 -4.69 -25.02 -23.77
N PRO A 398 -5.00 -24.19 -24.78
CA PRO A 398 -6.32 -24.20 -25.39
C PRO A 398 -6.56 -25.58 -25.99
N GLY A 399 -7.56 -26.32 -25.50
CA GLY A 399 -8.01 -27.57 -26.14
C GLY A 399 -7.92 -28.86 -25.32
N VAL A 400 -7.61 -28.82 -24.02
CA VAL A 400 -7.79 -30.00 -23.15
C VAL A 400 -8.79 -29.62 -22.04
N MET A 401 -10.06 -29.93 -22.30
CA MET A 401 -11.12 -30.00 -21.28
C MET A 401 -11.16 -31.39 -20.68
#